data_AF-A0AAW6JYC7-F1
#
_entry.id   AF-A0AAW6JYC7-F1
#
_cell.length_a   1.000
_cell.length_b   1.000
_cell.length_c   1.000
_cell.angle_alpha   90.00
_cell.angle_beta   90.00
_cell.angle_gamma   90.00
#
_symmetry.space_group_name_H-M   'P 1'
#
loop_
_entity.id
_entity.type
_entity.pdbx_description
1 polymer ?
#
loop_
_entity_poly.entity_id
_entity_poly.type
_entity_poly.pdbx_seq_one_letter_code
_entity_poly.pdbx_strand_id
1 'polypeptide(L)'
;MNFKRWQELKQIITEEKDLSEIWLYYMDHFADHPKFINLGQPVQNQYIDAVVKKTCQQLFGQNVKITNSLIIHIPRQQFFHGPFQASGRIGGVIFFEDIKVGLMGVSAQFPPTGEVKYSRFTEVMDLSPPTGHDLN
;
A
#
# COMPACT_ATOMS: atom_id res chain seq x y z
N MET A 1 17.75 -10.49 -1.89
CA MET A 1 17.22 -9.38 -1.09
C MET A 1 18.19 -9.06 0.03
N ASN A 2 18.44 -7.78 0.34
CA ASN A 2 19.29 -7.40 1.48
C ASN A 2 18.43 -7.40 2.75
N PHE A 3 18.71 -8.32 3.68
CA PHE A 3 17.92 -8.50 4.90
C PHE A 3 17.93 -7.26 5.81
N LYS A 4 19.08 -6.57 5.91
CA LYS A 4 19.20 -5.35 6.73
C LYS A 4 18.24 -4.27 6.23
N ARG A 5 18.25 -4.00 4.92
CA ARG A 5 17.36 -3.00 4.31
C ARG A 5 15.88 -3.36 4.45
N TRP A 6 15.56 -4.65 4.43
CA TRP A 6 14.19 -5.11 4.62
C TRP A 6 13.68 -4.83 6.04
N GLN A 7 14.50 -5.11 7.05
CA GLN A 7 14.17 -4.78 8.44
C GLN A 7 14.07 -3.28 8.66
N GLU A 8 14.95 -2.51 8.02
CA GLU A 8 14.91 -1.05 8.04
C GLU A 8 13.62 -0.51 7.41
N LEU A 9 13.17 -1.03 6.26
CA LEU A 9 11.89 -0.67 5.66
C LEU A 9 10.70 -0.94 6.61
N LYS A 10 10.70 -2.09 7.30
CA LYS A 10 9.68 -2.44 8.31
C LYS A 10 9.68 -1.48 9.51
N GLN A 11 10.86 -1.02 9.91
CA GLN A 11 10.97 -0.05 11.01
C GLN A 11 10.46 1.32 10.57
N ILE A 12 10.99 1.87 9.47
CA ILE A 12 10.66 3.24 9.03
C ILE A 12 9.18 3.36 8.66
N ILE A 13 8.55 2.33 8.08
CA ILE A 13 7.12 2.42 7.74
C ILE A 13 6.25 2.63 8.99
N THR A 14 6.71 2.15 10.15
CA THR A 14 6.00 2.25 11.43
C THR A 14 6.29 3.57 12.14
N GLU A 15 7.55 4.03 12.10
CA GLU A 15 8.04 5.10 12.98
C GLU A 15 8.18 6.46 12.29
N GLU A 16 8.50 6.48 11.00
CA GLU A 16 8.79 7.72 10.28
C GLU A 16 7.52 8.57 10.13
N LYS A 17 7.68 9.89 10.30
CA LYS A 17 6.62 10.89 10.21
C LYS A 17 6.53 11.44 8.79
N ASP A 18 7.66 11.59 8.11
CA ASP A 18 7.68 11.97 6.70
C ASP A 18 7.38 10.75 5.83
N LEU A 19 6.14 10.68 5.35
CA LEU A 19 5.69 9.56 4.54
C LEU A 19 6.40 9.46 3.18
N SER A 20 6.95 10.58 2.68
CA SER A 20 7.69 10.57 1.43
C SER A 20 9.02 9.85 1.57
N GLU A 21 9.70 9.99 2.70
CA GLU A 21 10.98 9.30 2.98
C GLU A 21 10.81 7.78 3.00
N ILE A 22 9.71 7.28 3.57
CA ILE A 22 9.38 5.84 3.54
C ILE A 22 9.22 5.37 2.09
N TRP A 23 8.48 6.14 1.28
CA TRP A 23 8.20 5.79 -0.11
C TRP A 23 9.47 5.80 -0.96
N LEU A 24 10.29 6.84 -0.81
CA LEU A 24 11.58 6.97 -1.51
C LEU A 24 12.53 5.84 -1.13
N TYR A 25 12.65 5.51 0.16
CA TYR A 25 13.46 4.38 0.61
C TYR A 25 13.03 3.06 -0.05
N TYR A 26 11.71 2.82 -0.15
CA TYR A 26 11.21 1.64 -0.84
C TYR A 26 11.55 1.66 -2.34
N MET A 27 11.38 2.80 -3.00
CA MET A 27 11.68 2.96 -4.42
C MET A 27 13.17 2.75 -4.73
N ASP A 28 14.07 3.39 -3.98
CA ASP A 28 15.51 3.38 -4.19
C ASP A 28 16.18 2.03 -3.89
N HIS A 29 15.48 1.13 -3.19
CA HIS A 29 16.09 -0.11 -2.69
C HIS A 29 15.38 -1.39 -3.13
N PHE A 30 14.14 -1.31 -3.63
CA PHE A 30 13.33 -2.50 -3.91
C PHE A 30 12.53 -2.43 -5.21
N ALA A 31 11.81 -1.34 -5.48
CA ALA A 31 10.71 -1.33 -6.44
C ALA A 31 11.05 -1.79 -7.86
N ASP A 32 12.25 -1.48 -8.35
CA ASP A 32 12.74 -1.82 -9.69
C ASP A 32 13.83 -2.91 -9.69
N HIS A 33 14.23 -3.41 -8.53
CA HIS A 33 15.30 -4.39 -8.41
C HIS A 33 14.81 -5.78 -8.87
N PRO A 34 15.40 -6.39 -9.92
CA PRO A 34 14.91 -7.67 -10.45
C PRO A 34 14.87 -8.80 -9.42
N LYS A 35 15.85 -8.82 -8.51
CA LYS A 35 15.91 -9.80 -7.41
C LYS A 35 14.79 -9.66 -6.39
N PHE A 36 14.11 -8.51 -6.33
CA PHE A 36 12.94 -8.28 -5.48
C PHE A 36 11.65 -8.62 -6.22
N ILE A 37 11.50 -8.12 -7.46
CA ILE A 37 10.35 -8.39 -8.33
C ILE A 37 10.13 -9.89 -8.51
N ASN A 38 11.21 -10.67 -8.72
CA ASN A 38 11.15 -12.11 -8.92
C ASN A 38 10.76 -12.93 -7.67
N LEU A 39 10.64 -12.31 -6.49
CA LEU A 39 10.24 -13.01 -5.25
C LEU A 39 8.73 -13.13 -5.12
N GLY A 40 7.98 -12.26 -5.80
CA GLY A 40 6.54 -12.22 -5.73
C GLY A 40 5.86 -12.80 -6.95
N GLN A 41 4.54 -12.95 -6.86
CA GLN A 41 3.68 -13.28 -7.98
C GLN A 41 2.44 -12.37 -7.98
N PRO A 42 1.89 -12.03 -9.16
CA PRO A 42 0.62 -11.33 -9.25
C PRO A 42 -0.49 -12.11 -8.55
N VAL A 43 -1.32 -11.42 -7.78
CA VAL A 43 -2.47 -12.01 -7.08
C VAL A 43 -3.68 -11.08 -7.13
N GLN A 44 -4.86 -11.65 -6.95
CA GLN A 44 -6.06 -10.89 -6.61
C GLN A 44 -6.26 -10.94 -5.10
N ASN A 45 -6.43 -9.78 -4.47
CA ASN A 45 -6.63 -9.70 -3.03
C ASN A 45 -7.69 -8.64 -2.69
N GLN A 46 -8.89 -9.12 -2.33
CA GLN A 46 -10.05 -8.27 -2.06
C GLN A 46 -9.83 -7.28 -0.92
N TYR A 47 -9.02 -7.65 0.08
CA TYR A 47 -8.69 -6.77 1.19
C TYR A 47 -7.83 -5.60 0.72
N ILE A 48 -6.73 -5.87 0.01
CA ILE A 48 -5.86 -4.82 -0.54
C ILE A 48 -6.64 -3.93 -1.51
N ASP A 49 -7.47 -4.51 -2.38
CA ASP A 49 -8.31 -3.75 -3.31
C ASP A 49 -9.26 -2.79 -2.57
N ALA A 50 -9.89 -3.26 -1.48
CA ALA A 50 -10.78 -2.46 -0.65
C ALA A 50 -10.04 -1.33 0.08
N VAL A 51 -8.86 -1.62 0.64
CA VAL A 51 -8.00 -0.62 1.31
C VAL A 51 -7.57 0.46 0.32
N VAL A 52 -7.04 0.07 -0.85
CA VAL A 52 -6.61 1.03 -1.89
C VAL A 52 -7.78 1.95 -2.28
N LYS A 53 -8.95 1.38 -2.56
CA LYS A 53 -10.13 2.16 -2.91
C LYS A 53 -10.54 3.14 -1.81
N LYS A 54 -10.67 2.65 -0.57
CA LYS A 54 -11.12 3.47 0.57
C LYS A 54 -10.13 4.58 0.88
N THR A 55 -8.83 4.27 0.92
CA THR A 55 -7.78 5.25 1.19
C THR A 55 -7.72 6.31 0.08
N CYS A 56 -7.85 5.93 -1.19
CA CYS A 56 -7.94 6.92 -2.28
C CYS A 56 -9.18 7.81 -2.15
N GLN A 57 -10.35 7.26 -1.81
CA GLN A 57 -11.56 8.06 -1.59
C GLN A 57 -11.35 9.09 -0.47
N GLN A 58 -10.68 8.71 0.61
CA GLN A 58 -10.34 9.62 1.71
C GLN A 58 -9.32 10.69 1.28
N LEU A 59 -8.25 10.30 0.58
CA LEU A 59 -7.19 11.21 0.12
C LEU A 59 -7.69 12.30 -0.84
N PHE A 60 -8.71 11.99 -1.63
CA PHE A 60 -9.26 12.88 -2.65
C PHE A 60 -10.64 13.44 -2.32
N GLY A 61 -11.26 13.03 -1.22
CA GLY A 61 -12.57 13.52 -0.76
C GLY A 61 -13.73 13.22 -1.73
N GLN A 62 -13.58 12.23 -2.60
CA GLN A 62 -14.57 11.90 -3.64
C GLN A 62 -14.54 10.41 -3.98
N ASN A 63 -15.54 9.93 -4.71
CA ASN A 63 -15.49 8.57 -5.23
C ASN A 63 -14.37 8.45 -6.28
N VAL A 64 -13.53 7.42 -6.13
CA VAL A 64 -12.38 7.17 -7.01
C VAL A 64 -12.55 5.81 -7.67
N LYS A 65 -12.32 5.75 -8.99
CA LYS A 65 -12.29 4.50 -9.73
C LYS A 65 -10.87 3.94 -9.71
N ILE A 66 -10.70 2.73 -9.18
CA ILE A 66 -9.42 2.01 -9.25
C ILE A 66 -9.38 1.20 -10.54
N THR A 67 -8.31 1.36 -11.32
CA THR A 67 -8.08 0.64 -12.59
C THR A 67 -6.62 0.23 -12.69
N ASN A 68 -6.30 -0.67 -13.61
CA ASN A 68 -4.92 -1.06 -13.93
C ASN A 68 -4.10 -1.45 -12.68
N SER A 69 -4.74 -2.13 -11.74
CA SER A 69 -4.11 -2.63 -10.52
C SER A 69 -3.32 -3.90 -10.83
N LEU A 70 -2.09 -3.96 -10.35
CA LEU A 70 -1.25 -5.15 -10.38
C LEU A 70 -0.69 -5.39 -8.98
N ILE A 71 -1.42 -6.14 -8.17
CA ILE A 71 -0.97 -6.48 -6.83
C ILE A 71 -0.07 -7.71 -6.90
N ILE A 72 1.12 -7.60 -6.31
CA ILE A 72 2.12 -8.65 -6.21
C ILE A 72 2.24 -9.05 -4.74
N HIS A 73 2.18 -10.34 -4.47
CA HIS A 73 2.40 -10.89 -3.14
C HIS A 73 3.74 -11.59 -3.06
N ILE A 74 4.47 -11.35 -1.97
CA ILE A 74 5.72 -12.02 -1.64
C ILE A 74 5.50 -12.86 -0.36
N PRO A 75 5.10 -14.14 -0.48
CA PRO A 75 4.62 -14.93 0.65
C PRO A 75 5.64 -15.07 1.79
N ARG A 76 6.91 -15.32 1.46
CA ARG A 76 7.97 -15.50 2.47
C ARG A 76 8.24 -14.23 3.29
N GLN A 77 7.90 -13.07 2.73
CA GLN A 77 8.11 -11.76 3.33
C GLN A 77 6.83 -11.22 3.98
N GLN A 78 5.69 -11.90 3.79
CA GLN A 78 4.37 -11.47 4.24
C GLN A 78 4.08 -10.03 3.78
N PHE A 79 4.23 -9.80 2.47
CA PHE A 79 4.24 -8.46 1.90
C PHE A 79 3.49 -8.38 0.59
N PHE A 80 2.66 -7.36 0.46
CA PHE A 80 2.03 -6.97 -0.79
C PHE A 80 2.61 -5.67 -1.30
N HIS A 81 2.77 -5.56 -2.61
CA HIS A 81 3.04 -4.29 -3.25
C HIS A 81 2.47 -4.25 -4.66
N GLY A 82 2.36 -3.06 -5.23
CA GLY A 82 2.01 -2.96 -6.64
C GLY A 82 1.55 -1.58 -7.07
N PRO A 83 1.62 -1.31 -8.38
CA PRO A 83 1.02 -0.11 -8.96
C PRO A 83 -0.50 -0.26 -9.10
N PHE A 84 -1.18 0.88 -9.12
CA PHE A 84 -2.58 1.01 -9.51
C PHE A 84 -2.82 2.39 -10.13
N GLN A 85 -4.01 2.60 -10.69
CA GLN A 85 -4.48 3.92 -11.10
C GLN A 85 -5.76 4.32 -10.36
N ALA A 86 -5.79 5.55 -9.87
CA ALA A 86 -6.90 6.17 -9.16
C ALA A 86 -7.50 7.32 -9.99
N SER A 87 -8.56 7.01 -10.74
CA SER A 87 -9.16 7.94 -11.72
C SER A 87 -8.10 8.57 -12.63
N GLY A 88 -7.22 7.74 -13.20
CA GLY A 88 -6.10 8.13 -14.06
C GLY A 88 -4.80 8.51 -13.34
N ARG A 89 -4.85 8.84 -12.04
CA ARG A 89 -3.64 9.16 -11.25
C ARG A 89 -2.85 7.88 -10.97
N ILE A 90 -1.55 7.89 -11.25
CA ILE A 90 -0.68 6.75 -10.94
C ILE A 90 -0.47 6.71 -9.43
N GLY A 91 -0.58 5.52 -8.85
CA GLY A 91 -0.23 5.28 -7.46
C GLY A 91 0.42 3.92 -7.28
N GLY A 92 0.90 3.70 -6.07
CA GLY A 92 1.34 2.39 -5.64
C GLY A 92 1.04 2.17 -4.17
N VAL A 93 0.99 0.91 -3.80
CA VAL A 93 0.75 0.45 -2.44
C VAL A 93 1.88 -0.48 -2.02
N ILE A 94 2.24 -0.42 -0.74
CA ILE A 94 3.03 -1.42 -0.04
C ILE A 94 2.31 -1.77 1.27
N PHE A 95 2.33 -3.04 1.67
CA PHE A 95 1.67 -3.50 2.88
C PHE A 95 2.39 -4.71 3.47
N PHE A 96 2.72 -4.64 4.76
CA PHE A 96 3.27 -5.74 5.53
C PHE A 96 2.16 -6.43 6.32
N GLU A 97 1.93 -7.71 6.05
CA GLU A 97 0.87 -8.47 6.70
C GLU A 97 1.20 -8.82 8.15
N ASP A 98 2.48 -8.93 8.51
CA ASP A 98 2.91 -9.36 9.83
C ASP A 98 2.84 -8.22 10.86
N ILE A 99 3.21 -7.01 10.45
CA ILE A 99 3.07 -5.79 11.29
C ILE A 99 1.79 -5.02 11.02
N LYS A 100 0.97 -5.45 10.05
CA LYS A 100 -0.35 -4.88 9.74
C LYS A 100 -0.32 -3.39 9.33
N VAL A 101 0.79 -2.94 8.77
CA VAL A 101 1.00 -1.54 8.35
C VAL A 101 1.31 -1.48 6.87
N GLY A 102 0.74 -0.49 6.18
CA GLY A 102 1.03 -0.20 4.79
C GLY A 102 1.10 1.29 4.49
N LEU A 103 1.59 1.59 3.30
CA LEU A 103 1.77 2.94 2.79
C LEU A 103 1.29 2.99 1.33
N MET A 104 0.65 4.09 0.98
CA MET A 104 0.29 4.43 -0.39
C MET A 104 0.89 5.77 -0.78
N GLY A 105 1.38 5.87 -2.02
CA GLY A 105 1.71 7.11 -2.70
C GLY A 105 0.89 7.23 -3.98
N VAL A 106 0.24 8.37 -4.20
CA VAL A 106 -0.60 8.62 -5.39
C VAL A 106 -0.33 10.01 -5.93
N SER A 107 -0.09 10.15 -7.24
CA SER A 107 0.03 11.47 -7.87
C SER A 107 -1.21 12.33 -7.56
N ALA A 108 -1.01 13.59 -7.16
CA ALA A 108 -2.13 14.46 -6.78
C ALA A 108 -3.04 14.79 -7.97
N GLN A 109 -2.45 14.88 -9.17
CA GLN A 109 -3.10 15.31 -10.40
C GLN A 109 -2.88 14.32 -11.54
N PHE A 110 -3.76 14.40 -12.55
CA PHE A 110 -3.61 13.73 -13.83
C PHE A 110 -3.91 14.76 -14.94
N PRO A 111 -2.98 15.03 -15.88
CA PRO A 111 -1.60 14.52 -15.94
C PRO A 111 -0.76 14.85 -14.69
N PRO A 112 0.26 14.04 -14.36
CA PRO A 112 1.04 14.23 -13.13
C PRO A 112 1.92 15.50 -13.22
N THR A 113 1.88 16.30 -12.15
CA THR A 113 2.62 17.58 -12.03
C THR A 113 3.83 17.51 -11.10
N GLY A 114 4.11 16.33 -10.53
CA GLY A 114 5.20 16.08 -9.57
C GLY A 114 4.75 16.00 -8.10
N GLU A 115 3.55 16.48 -7.78
CA GLU A 115 2.99 16.38 -6.43
C GLU A 115 2.44 14.97 -6.16
N VAL A 116 2.75 14.41 -4.99
CA VAL A 116 2.29 13.10 -4.52
C VAL A 116 1.60 13.23 -3.17
N LYS A 117 0.43 12.61 -3.04
CA LYS A 117 -0.27 12.42 -1.77
C LYS A 117 0.10 11.07 -1.17
N TYR A 118 0.46 11.07 0.11
CA TYR A 118 0.80 9.87 0.85
C TYR A 118 -0.24 9.55 1.91
N SER A 119 -0.43 8.26 2.19
CA SER A 119 -1.23 7.80 3.32
C SER A 119 -0.64 6.52 3.89
N ARG A 120 -0.35 6.54 5.19
CA ARG A 120 -0.08 5.33 5.97
C ARG A 120 -1.39 4.79 6.53
N PHE A 121 -1.58 3.49 6.45
CA PHE A 121 -2.74 2.80 7.00
C PHE A 121 -2.30 1.62 7.86
N THR A 122 -3.14 1.29 8.84
CA THR A 122 -2.95 0.19 9.76
C THR A 122 -4.22 -0.64 9.80
N GLU A 123 -4.09 -1.96 9.69
CA GLU A 123 -5.20 -2.88 9.94
C GLU A 123 -5.45 -2.94 11.45
N VAL A 124 -6.66 -2.56 11.86
CA VAL A 124 -7.11 -2.73 13.24
C VAL A 124 -8.06 -3.91 13.29
N MET A 125 -7.79 -4.89 14.15
CA MET A 125 -8.80 -5.89 14.48
C MET A 125 -9.90 -5.18 15.28
N ASP A 126 -11.11 -5.16 14.73
CA ASP A 126 -12.27 -4.74 15.49
C ASP A 126 -12.64 -5.88 16.45
N LEU A 127 -12.24 -5.73 17.72
CA LEU A 127 -12.59 -6.66 18.79
C LEU A 127 -13.97 -6.34 19.40
N SER A 128 -14.74 -5.43 18.80
CA SER A 128 -16.09 -5.13 19.27
C SER A 128 -16.94 -6.41 19.22
N PRO A 129 -17.65 -6.76 20.31
CA PRO A 129 -18.60 -7.88 20.26
C PRO A 129 -19.67 -7.57 19.21
N PRO A 130 -20.17 -8.58 18.46
CA PRO A 130 -21.21 -8.37 17.47
C PRO A 130 -22.40 -7.67 18.14
N THR A 131 -22.75 -6.49 17.65
CA THR A 131 -23.95 -5.80 18.08
C THR A 131 -25.14 -6.63 17.60
N GLY A 132 -26.10 -6.92 18.49
CA GLY A 132 -27.24 -7.82 18.25
C GLY A 132 -28.23 -7.40 17.15
N HIS A 133 -27.85 -6.46 16.27
CA HIS A 133 -28.55 -6.11 15.05
C HIS A 133 -28.19 -7.01 13.86
N ASP A 134 -27.13 -7.83 13.95
CA ASP A 134 -26.69 -8.72 12.86
C ASP A 134 -27.35 -10.12 12.88
N LEU A 135 -28.40 -10.32 13.69
CA LEU A 135 -29.11 -11.60 13.84
C LEU A 135 -30.54 -11.60 13.28
N ASN A 136 -30.92 -10.64 12.43
CA ASN A 136 -32.23 -10.62 11.77
C ASN A 136 -32.13 -10.66 10.25
#